data_AF-A0A7T8HJ98-F1
#
_entry.id   AF-A0A7T8HJ98-F1
#
_cell.length_a   1.000
_cell.length_b   1.000
_cell.length_c   1.000
_cell.angle_alpha   90.00
_cell.angle_beta   90.00
_cell.angle_gamma   90.00
#
_symmetry.space_group_name_H-M   'P 1'
#
loop_
_entity.id
_entity.type
_entity.pdbx_description
1 polymer ?
#
loop_
_entity_poly.entity_id
_entity_poly.type
_entity_poly.pdbx_seq_one_letter_code
_entity_poly.pdbx_strand_id
1 'polypeptide(L)'
;SLISRVATQQWLQASTNWTQGVHNQNFTRLDYEYRVLCSAHYYGKDCDTLCRPRDDNFGHYTCGPSGEKVCLPGWEKDPTEPEWDYCTK
;
A
#
# COMPACT_ATOMS: atom_id res chain seq x y z
N SER A 1 -9.83 10.05 35.57
CA SER A 1 -9.61 8.59 35.70
C SER A 1 -9.57 7.93 34.35
N LEU A 2 -8.70 6.93 34.20
CA LEU A 2 -8.67 6.02 33.05
C LEU A 2 -9.74 4.93 33.26
N ILE A 3 -10.58 4.68 32.25
CA ILE A 3 -11.71 3.71 32.34
C ILE A 3 -11.26 2.30 31.98
N SER A 4 -10.52 2.14 30.88
CA SER A 4 -9.94 0.86 30.45
C SER A 4 -8.70 1.12 29.59
N ARG A 5 -7.79 0.15 29.56
CA ARG A 5 -6.58 0.16 28.71
C ARG A 5 -6.50 -1.16 27.97
N VAL A 6 -6.32 -1.07 26.65
CA VAL A 6 -6.25 -2.20 25.74
C VAL A 6 -4.93 -2.13 24.99
N ALA A 7 -4.27 -3.27 24.86
CA ALA A 7 -3.09 -3.45 24.02
C ALA A 7 -3.31 -4.73 23.21
N THR A 8 -3.18 -4.62 21.89
CA THR A 8 -3.31 -5.74 20.96
C THR A 8 -2.05 -5.83 20.11
N GLN A 9 -1.66 -7.04 19.71
CA GLN A 9 -0.52 -7.28 18.84
C GLN A 9 -0.92 -8.26 17.75
N GLN A 10 -0.83 -7.81 16.50
CA GLN A 10 -1.16 -8.61 15.33
C GLN A 10 -0.33 -8.16 14.13
N TRP A 11 0.09 -9.11 13.32
CA TRP A 11 0.65 -8.84 12.00
C TRP A 11 -0.49 -8.65 11.00
N LEU A 12 -0.48 -7.52 10.29
CA LEU A 12 -1.50 -7.20 9.30
C LEU A 12 -0.84 -6.64 8.03
N GLN A 13 -1.26 -7.19 6.89
CA GLN A 13 -0.93 -6.65 5.58
C GLN A 13 -1.84 -5.47 5.23
N ALA A 14 -1.38 -4.60 4.34
CA ALA A 14 -2.20 -3.53 3.82
C ALA A 14 -3.42 -4.09 3.06
N SER A 15 -4.60 -3.59 3.39
CA SER A 15 -5.86 -4.03 2.80
C SER A 15 -6.95 -2.98 2.98
N THR A 16 -7.88 -2.94 2.03
CA THR A 16 -9.09 -2.12 2.15
C THR A 16 -10.11 -2.70 3.13
N ASN A 17 -9.97 -3.98 3.48
CA ASN A 17 -10.83 -4.67 4.43
C ASN A 17 -10.53 -4.26 5.88
N TRP A 18 -11.58 -4.15 6.69
CA TRP A 18 -11.47 -3.87 8.12
C TRP A 18 -11.15 -5.13 8.92
N THR A 19 -10.24 -4.99 9.88
CA THR A 19 -10.03 -5.98 10.93
C THR A 19 -10.85 -5.57 12.14
N GLN A 20 -11.72 -6.47 12.60
CA GLN A 20 -12.58 -6.23 13.75
C GLN A 20 -11.95 -6.82 15.01
N GLY A 21 -12.13 -6.12 16.13
CA GLY A 21 -11.69 -6.55 17.45
C GLY A 21 -12.75 -6.25 18.49
N VAL A 22 -12.87 -7.15 19.47
CA VAL A 22 -13.72 -6.93 20.65
C VAL A 22 -12.88 -7.19 21.88
N HIS A 23 -12.78 -6.17 22.75
CA HIS A 23 -12.14 -6.29 24.04
C HIS A 23 -13.20 -6.26 25.14
N ASN A 24 -13.37 -7.39 25.81
CA ASN A 24 -14.31 -7.54 26.93
C ASN A 24 -13.54 -7.59 28.25
N GLN A 25 -13.94 -6.74 29.19
CA GLN A 25 -13.57 -6.82 30.60
C GLN A 25 -14.85 -6.85 31.44
N ASN A 26 -14.74 -7.22 32.72
CA ASN A 26 -15.89 -7.48 33.61
C ASN A 26 -17.01 -6.42 33.57
N PHE A 27 -16.67 -5.14 33.38
CA PHE A 27 -17.64 -4.03 33.37
C PHE A 27 -17.55 -3.15 32.12
N THR A 28 -16.71 -3.50 31.15
CA THR A 28 -16.47 -2.68 29.96
C THR A 28 -16.31 -3.54 28.72
N ARG A 29 -16.96 -3.13 27.63
CA ARG A 29 -16.79 -3.72 26.30
C ARG A 29 -16.34 -2.63 25.32
N LEU A 30 -15.31 -2.93 24.53
CA LEU A 30 -14.83 -2.08 23.45
C LEU A 30 -14.87 -2.88 22.15
N ASP A 31 -15.80 -2.53 21.26
CA ASP A 31 -15.80 -2.97 19.87
C ASP A 31 -15.03 -1.95 19.04
N TYR A 32 -14.06 -2.40 18.24
CA TYR A 32 -13.19 -1.53 17.45
C TYR A 32 -12.84 -2.17 16.11
N GLU A 33 -12.53 -1.31 15.13
CA GLU A 33 -12.10 -1.72 13.81
C GLU A 33 -10.86 -0.93 13.41
N TYR A 34 -9.92 -1.58 12.74
CA TYR A 34 -8.71 -0.96 12.22
C TYR A 34 -8.27 -1.64 10.93
N ARG A 35 -7.51 -0.93 10.11
CA ARG A 35 -6.88 -1.46 8.89
C ARG A 35 -5.55 -0.76 8.63
N VAL A 36 -4.69 -1.43 7.89
CA VAL A 36 -3.44 -0.86 7.37
C VAL A 36 -3.67 -0.47 5.91
N LEU A 37 -3.34 0.77 5.57
CA LEU A 37 -3.38 1.28 4.20
C LEU A 37 -2.00 1.77 3.83
N CYS A 38 -1.66 1.65 2.55
CA CYS A 38 -0.45 2.26 2.03
C CYS A 38 -0.58 3.78 1.93
N SER A 39 0.53 4.46 2.17
CA SER A 39 0.68 5.87 1.83
C SER A 39 0.51 6.07 0.32
N ALA A 40 0.21 7.31 -0.09
CA ALA A 40 0.10 7.65 -1.50
C ALA A 40 1.34 7.16 -2.27
N HIS A 41 1.10 6.56 -3.44
CA HIS A 41 2.12 6.03 -4.34
C HIS A 41 2.87 4.77 -3.85
N TYR A 42 2.51 4.21 -2.70
CA TYR A 42 2.99 2.92 -2.26
C TYR A 42 1.91 1.86 -2.45
N TYR A 43 2.34 0.69 -2.90
CA TYR A 43 1.48 -0.41 -3.31
C TYR A 43 2.01 -1.73 -2.74
N GLY A 44 1.24 -2.79 -2.96
CA GLY A 44 1.56 -4.12 -2.45
C GLY A 44 1.08 -4.35 -1.02
N LYS A 45 1.19 -5.59 -0.57
CA LYS A 45 0.73 -6.03 0.75
C LYS A 45 1.55 -5.44 1.90
N ASP A 46 2.80 -5.09 1.62
CA ASP A 46 3.76 -4.58 2.58
C ASP A 46 4.06 -3.08 2.37
N CYS A 47 3.36 -2.43 1.42
CA CYS A 47 3.53 -1.02 1.06
C CYS A 47 4.98 -0.64 0.73
N ASP A 48 5.70 -1.55 0.09
CA ASP A 48 7.12 -1.41 -0.27
C ASP A 48 7.33 -1.11 -1.76
N THR A 49 6.28 -1.25 -2.58
CA THR A 49 6.34 -0.97 -4.02
C THR A 49 6.01 0.49 -4.29
N LEU A 50 7.02 1.31 -4.56
CA LEU A 50 6.85 2.72 -4.89
C LEU A 50 6.57 2.92 -6.39
N CYS A 51 5.46 3.57 -6.72
CA CYS A 51 5.18 4.05 -8.07
C CYS A 51 4.48 5.41 -8.07
N ARG A 52 5.11 6.39 -8.70
CA ARG A 52 4.53 7.71 -8.99
C ARG A 52 4.38 7.83 -10.49
N PRO A 53 3.18 8.10 -11.03
CA PRO A 53 3.02 8.36 -12.46
C PRO A 53 3.97 9.46 -12.91
N ARG A 54 4.58 9.28 -14.08
CA ARG A 54 5.58 10.19 -14.64
C ARG A 54 5.43 10.26 -16.15
N ASP A 55 5.59 11.46 -16.68
CA ASP A 55 5.57 11.72 -18.12
C ASP A 55 6.55 12.87 -18.41
N ASP A 56 7.84 12.56 -18.35
CA ASP A 56 8.95 13.49 -18.56
C ASP A 56 10.17 12.75 -19.15
N ASN A 57 11.28 13.45 -19.36
CA ASN A 57 12.51 12.88 -19.95
C ASN A 57 13.06 11.62 -19.23
N PHE A 58 12.61 11.33 -18.00
CA PHE A 58 13.05 10.19 -17.20
C PHE A 58 12.00 9.07 -17.12
N GLY A 59 10.88 9.18 -17.83
CA GLY A 59 9.95 8.08 -18.02
C GLY A 59 8.52 8.50 -18.34
N HIS A 60 7.82 7.60 -19.04
CA HIS A 60 6.49 7.80 -19.57
C HIS A 60 5.57 6.63 -19.19
N TYR A 61 5.01 6.69 -17.98
CA TYR A 61 4.23 5.59 -17.40
C TYR A 61 3.18 6.04 -16.39
N THR A 62 2.15 5.22 -16.26
CA THR A 62 1.18 5.22 -15.15
C THR A 62 1.49 4.08 -14.18
N CYS A 63 0.82 4.06 -13.03
CA CYS A 63 0.98 3.01 -12.04
C CYS A 63 -0.22 2.06 -12.10
N GLY A 64 0.06 0.77 -12.27
CA GLY A 64 -0.95 -0.28 -12.20
C GLY A 64 -1.41 -0.55 -10.77
N PRO A 65 -2.37 -1.47 -10.59
CA PRO A 65 -2.97 -1.77 -9.29
C PRO A 65 -1.99 -2.28 -8.23
N SER A 66 -0.89 -2.90 -8.65
CA SER A 66 0.15 -3.43 -7.73
C SER A 66 1.36 -2.51 -7.63
N GLY A 67 1.31 -1.32 -8.25
CA GLY A 67 2.43 -0.38 -8.30
C GLY A 67 3.43 -0.69 -9.42
N GLU A 68 3.13 -1.59 -10.34
CA GLU A 68 3.92 -1.80 -11.53
C GLU A 68 3.84 -0.59 -12.47
N LYS A 69 4.96 -0.27 -13.15
CA LYS A 69 4.97 0.80 -14.15
C LYS A 69 4.33 0.29 -15.44
N VAL A 70 3.29 0.99 -15.89
CA VAL A 70 2.56 0.71 -17.13
C VAL A 70 2.87 1.80 -18.14
N CYS A 71 3.58 1.45 -19.22
CA CYS A 71 4.03 2.42 -20.21
C CYS A 71 2.86 3.10 -20.93
N LEU A 72 3.04 4.40 -21.20
CA LEU A 72 2.14 5.15 -22.06
C LEU A 72 2.26 4.69 -23.52
N PRO A 73 1.25 4.93 -24.37
CA PRO A 73 1.31 4.56 -25.79
C PRO A 73 2.55 5.16 -26.48
N GLY A 74 3.27 4.32 -27.23
CA GLY A 74 4.49 4.71 -27.92
C GLY A 74 5.76 4.61 -27.08
N TRP A 75 5.65 4.20 -25.81
CA TRP A 75 6.78 3.98 -24.91
C TRP A 75 6.91 2.50 -24.52
N GLU A 76 8.15 2.04 -24.39
CA GLU A 76 8.49 0.68 -23.97
C GLU A 76 9.60 0.66 -22.92
N LYS A 77 9.70 -0.49 -22.23
CA LYS A 77 10.76 -0.80 -21.27
C LYS A 77 12.01 -1.23 -22.02
N ASP A 78 13.18 -0.85 -21.51
CA ASP A 78 14.44 -1.34 -22.06
C ASP A 78 14.68 -2.81 -21.63
N PRO A 79 14.70 -3.77 -22.58
CA PRO A 79 14.92 -5.18 -22.25
C PRO A 79 16.35 -5.48 -21.75
N THR A 80 17.29 -4.57 -21.95
CA THR A 80 18.68 -4.72 -21.49
C THR A 80 18.90 -4.25 -20.05
N GLU A 81 17.96 -3.45 -19.51
CA GLU A 81 18.01 -2.87 -18.17
C GLU A 81 16.77 -3.26 -17.34
N PRO A 82 16.52 -4.57 -17.10
CA PRO A 82 15.30 -5.06 -16.46
C PRO A 82 15.15 -4.61 -15.01
N GLU A 83 16.25 -4.22 -14.35
CA GLU A 83 16.24 -3.74 -12.97
C GLU A 83 15.51 -2.40 -12.83
N TRP A 84 15.51 -1.59 -13.89
CA TRP A 84 15.00 -0.22 -13.84
C TRP A 84 13.51 -0.16 -14.23
N ASP A 85 13.03 -1.05 -15.10
CA ASP A 85 11.61 -1.17 -15.49
C ASP A 85 10.97 0.17 -15.96
N TYR A 86 11.79 1.16 -16.36
CA TYR A 86 11.32 2.48 -16.79
C TYR A 86 10.94 2.46 -18.28
N CYS A 87 9.90 3.25 -18.61
CA CYS A 87 9.41 3.43 -19.97
C CYS A 87 10.06 4.67 -20.60
N THR A 88 11.16 4.51 -21.32
CA THR A 88 12.00 5.64 -21.81
C THR A 88 12.38 5.55 -23.29
N LYS A 89 11.83 4.61 -24.04
CA LYS A 89 12.12 4.41 -25.46
C LYS A 89 10.84 4.30 -26.27
#